data_AF-A0A4Q7M1Q1-F1
#
_entry.id   AF-A0A4Q7M1Q1-F1
#
_cell.length_a   1.000
_cell.length_b   1.000
_cell.length_c   1.000
_cell.angle_alpha   90.00
_cell.angle_beta   90.00
_cell.angle_gamma   90.00
#
_symmetry.space_group_name_H-M   'P 1'
#
loop_
_entity.id
_entity.type
_entity.pdbx_description
1 polymer ?
#
loop_
_entity_poly.entity_id
_entity_poly.type
_entity_poly.pdbx_seq_one_letter_code
_entity_poly.pdbx_strand_id
1 'polypeptide(L)'
;MHTPWRDLPAGARVVVRRRLDATEAARARAEGRGAVWTDIIGVVLAVDDEGLSLRTDAPRDPSPREVSVAAGEIEAVKRIGPRPARRAPRRPR
;
A
#
# COMPACT_ATOMS: atom_id res chain seq x y z
N MET A 1 6.04 13.22 -10.95
CA MET A 1 7.08 13.42 -9.93
C MET A 1 6.85 12.38 -8.83
N HIS A 2 7.80 11.47 -8.61
CA HIS A 2 7.75 10.58 -7.45
C HIS A 2 8.10 11.40 -6.21
N THR A 3 7.23 11.42 -5.20
CA THR A 3 7.58 11.98 -3.88
C THR A 3 8.58 11.02 -3.23
N PRO A 4 9.71 11.48 -2.68
CA PRO A 4 10.57 10.64 -1.86
C PRO A 4 9.75 10.08 -0.70
N TRP A 5 9.87 8.79 -0.42
CA TRP A 5 9.05 8.16 0.62
C TRP A 5 9.31 8.76 2.01
N ARG A 6 10.50 9.29 2.23
CA ARG A 6 10.92 10.00 3.45
C ARG A 6 10.15 11.29 3.70
N ASP A 7 9.60 11.91 2.65
CA ASP A 7 8.88 13.18 2.73
C ASP A 7 7.36 13.00 2.85
N LEU A 8 6.90 11.77 3.03
CA LEU A 8 5.47 11.49 3.14
C LEU A 8 4.96 11.96 4.52
N PRO A 9 3.93 12.83 4.56
CA PRO A 9 3.35 13.22 5.83
C PRO A 9 2.47 12.10 6.40
N ALA A 10 2.45 11.98 7.73
CA ALA A 10 1.47 11.14 8.42
C ALA A 10 0.04 11.54 8.01
N GLY A 11 -0.83 10.55 7.87
CA GLY A 11 -2.20 10.70 7.35
C GLY A 11 -2.29 10.76 5.82
N ALA A 12 -1.18 10.83 5.08
CA ALA A 12 -1.24 10.76 3.63
C ALA A 12 -1.71 9.39 3.15
N ARG A 13 -2.65 9.38 2.22
CA ARG A 13 -3.03 8.17 1.50
C ARG A 13 -2.05 7.92 0.36
N VAL A 14 -1.52 6.71 0.28
CA VAL A 14 -0.46 6.33 -0.64
C VAL A 14 -0.69 4.96 -1.26
N VAL A 15 -0.11 4.75 -2.43
CA VAL A 15 0.25 3.42 -2.92
C VAL A 15 1.76 3.26 -2.75
N VAL A 16 2.18 2.19 -2.09
CA VAL A 16 3.58 1.79 -1.93
C VAL A 16 3.80 0.53 -2.73
N ARG A 17 4.71 0.62 -3.69
CA ARG A 17 5.19 -0.52 -4.46
C ARG A 17 6.37 -1.13 -3.72
N ARG A 18 6.11 -2.28 -3.08
CA ARG A 18 7.04 -3.05 -2.23
C ARG A 18 7.64 -4.21 -3.04
N ARG A 19 8.95 -4.38 -2.99
CA ARG A 19 9.64 -5.58 -3.48
C ARG A 19 9.37 -6.75 -2.53
N LEU A 20 9.08 -7.91 -3.09
CA LEU A 20 8.91 -9.13 -2.32
C LEU A 20 10.26 -9.75 -2.01
N ASP A 21 10.40 -10.33 -0.82
CA ASP A 21 11.55 -11.18 -0.53
C ASP A 21 11.54 -12.46 -1.38
N ALA A 22 12.62 -13.24 -1.34
CA ALA A 22 12.75 -14.45 -2.17
C ALA A 22 11.67 -15.49 -1.87
N THR A 23 11.28 -15.64 -0.60
CA THR A 23 10.24 -16.58 -0.15
C THR A 23 8.86 -16.13 -0.61
N GLU A 24 8.53 -14.86 -0.42
CA GLU A 24 7.29 -14.24 -0.87
C GLU A 24 7.15 -14.31 -2.39
N ALA A 25 8.23 -14.01 -3.12
CA ALA A 25 8.25 -14.09 -4.58
C ALA A 25 8.12 -15.54 -5.09
N ALA A 26 8.72 -16.52 -4.41
CA ALA A 26 8.54 -17.94 -4.72
C ALA A 26 7.09 -18.37 -4.51
N ARG A 27 6.48 -17.96 -3.40
CA ARG A 27 5.06 -18.22 -3.11
C ARG A 27 4.14 -17.55 -4.14
N ALA A 28 4.40 -16.30 -4.48
CA ALA A 28 3.64 -15.59 -5.51
C ALA A 28 3.71 -16.29 -6.87
N ARG A 29 4.88 -16.84 -7.24
CA ARG A 29 5.04 -17.66 -8.45
C ARG A 29 4.26 -18.97 -8.37
N ALA A 30 4.33 -19.68 -7.26
CA ALA A 30 3.56 -20.92 -7.04
C ALA A 30 2.05 -20.67 -7.15
N GLU A 31 1.58 -19.51 -6.70
CA GLU A 31 0.19 -19.05 -6.82
C GLU A 31 -0.13 -18.41 -8.19
N GLY A 32 0.78 -18.51 -9.17
CA GLY A 32 0.58 -18.04 -10.55
C GLY A 32 0.64 -16.53 -10.75
N ARG A 33 1.06 -15.74 -9.74
CA ARG A 33 1.05 -14.27 -9.78
C ARG A 33 2.29 -13.64 -10.40
N GLY A 34 3.36 -14.41 -10.68
CA GLY A 34 4.58 -13.98 -11.39
C GLY A 34 5.31 -12.75 -10.82
N ALA A 35 4.85 -12.21 -9.69
CA ALA A 35 5.20 -10.88 -9.26
C ALA A 35 6.43 -10.91 -8.36
N VAL A 36 7.41 -10.06 -8.68
CA VAL A 36 8.55 -9.73 -7.82
C VAL A 36 8.20 -8.61 -6.82
N TRP A 37 6.97 -8.10 -6.88
CA TRP A 37 6.54 -6.87 -6.22
C TRP A 37 5.07 -6.98 -5.83
N THR A 38 4.66 -6.18 -4.86
CA THR A 38 3.28 -6.01 -4.46
C THR A 38 2.96 -4.53 -4.24
N ASP A 39 1.74 -4.12 -4.56
CA ASP A 39 1.28 -2.75 -4.35
C ASP A 39 0.39 -2.72 -3.09
N ILE A 40 0.81 -1.94 -2.10
CA ILE A 40 0.11 -1.74 -0.83
C ILE A 40 -0.58 -0.38 -0.88
N ILE A 41 -1.91 -0.38 -0.72
CA ILE A 41 -2.69 0.87 -0.58
C ILE A 41 -2.93 1.10 0.91
N GLY A 42 -2.53 2.27 1.41
CA GLY A 42 -2.64 2.57 2.84
C GLY A 42 -2.58 4.05 3.17
N VAL A 43 -2.77 4.33 4.46
CA VAL A 43 -2.57 5.64 5.08
C VAL A 43 -1.28 5.59 5.89
N VAL A 44 -0.39 6.55 5.67
CA VAL A 44 0.87 6.67 6.42
C VAL A 44 0.59 6.93 7.89
N LEU A 45 1.13 6.10 8.76
CA LEU A 45 1.11 6.29 10.22
C LEU A 45 2.41 6.94 10.68
N ALA A 46 3.54 6.43 10.21
CA ALA A 46 4.87 6.94 10.54
C ALA A 46 5.85 6.72 9.37
N VAL A 47 6.88 7.56 9.36
CA VAL A 47 8.02 7.50 8.45
C VAL A 47 9.27 7.65 9.30
N ASP A 48 10.21 6.72 9.15
CA ASP A 48 11.48 6.71 9.87
C ASP A 48 12.60 6.14 8.97
N ASP A 49 13.79 5.94 9.54
CA ASP A 49 14.92 5.38 8.79
C ASP A 49 14.77 3.90 8.46
N GLU A 50 13.96 3.16 9.22
CA GLU A 50 13.66 1.74 8.98
C GLU A 50 12.65 1.56 7.84
N GLY A 51 11.75 2.52 7.63
CA GLY A 51 10.88 2.60 6.47
C GLY A 51 9.54 3.30 6.73
N LEU A 52 8.45 2.64 6.32
CA LEU A 52 7.09 3.16 6.40
C LEU A 52 6.20 2.27 7.25
N SER A 53 5.47 2.87 8.19
CA SER A 53 4.34 2.22 8.86
C SER A 53 3.03 2.71 8.24
N LEU A 54 2.19 1.78 7.79
CA LEU A 54 0.95 2.06 7.07
C LEU A 54 -0.24 1.36 7.72
N ARG A 55 -1.39 2.02 7.77
CA ARG A 55 -2.68 1.34 7.96
C ARG A 55 -3.27 1.03 6.59
N THR A 56 -3.53 -0.22 6.27
CA THR A 56 -4.07 -0.62 4.96
C THR A 56 -5.43 0.01 4.69
N ASP A 57 -5.64 0.49 3.47
CA ASP A 57 -6.92 1.02 2.98
C ASP A 57 -7.40 0.17 1.80
N ALA A 58 -7.71 -1.09 2.09
CA ALA A 58 -8.27 -2.01 1.12
C ALA A 58 -9.80 -1.82 1.03
N PRO A 59 -10.37 -1.56 -0.15
CA PRO A 59 -11.79 -1.27 -0.24
C PRO A 59 -12.70 -2.48 -0.01
N ARG A 60 -12.16 -3.70 -0.16
CA ARG A 60 -12.88 -4.97 -0.03
C ARG A 60 -12.65 -5.65 1.32
N ASP A 61 -11.74 -5.13 2.13
CA ASP A 61 -11.43 -5.67 3.45
C ASP A 61 -11.93 -4.67 4.51
N PRO A 62 -12.94 -5.04 5.32
CA PRO A 62 -13.46 -4.16 6.36
C PRO A 62 -12.54 -4.05 7.57
N SER A 63 -11.44 -4.80 7.62
CA SER A 63 -10.51 -4.86 8.75
C SER A 63 -9.15 -4.26 8.35
N PRO A 64 -8.95 -2.93 8.49
CA PRO A 64 -7.65 -2.32 8.31
C PRO A 64 -6.63 -2.96 9.24
N ARG A 65 -5.47 -3.30 8.69
CA ARG A 65 -4.31 -3.81 9.43
C ARG A 65 -3.14 -2.85 9.31
N GLU A 66 -2.28 -2.86 10.30
CA GLU A 66 -1.01 -2.14 10.23
C GLU A 66 0.03 -3.00 9.51
N VAL A 67 0.81 -2.37 8.65
CA VAL A 67 1.85 -3.00 7.84
C VAL A 67 3.07 -2.10 7.84
N SER A 68 4.20 -2.66 8.20
CA SER A 68 5.50 -2.01 8.05
C SER A 68 6.13 -2.44 6.73
N VAL A 69 6.73 -1.49 6.01
CA VAL A 69 7.49 -1.72 4.78
C VAL A 69 8.90 -1.21 5.00
N ALA A 70 9.88 -2.10 4.93
CA ALA A 70 11.27 -1.73 5.17
C ALA A 70 11.81 -0.85 4.05
N ALA A 71 12.69 0.10 4.38
CA ALA A 71 13.25 1.07 3.44
C ALA A 71 13.87 0.42 2.19
N GLY A 72 14.55 -0.72 2.35
CA GLY A 72 15.16 -1.48 1.25
C GLY A 72 14.16 -2.21 0.35
N GLU A 73 12.92 -2.40 0.81
CA GLU A 73 11.84 -3.01 0.04
C GLU A 73 10.99 -1.98 -0.72
N ILE A 74 11.08 -0.70 -0.38
CA ILE A 74 10.33 0.38 -1.04
C ILE A 74 11.00 0.67 -2.38
N GLU A 75 10.33 0.34 -3.49
CA GLU A 75 10.77 0.86 -4.78
C GLU A 75 10.23 2.26 -5.04
N ALA A 76 8.91 2.39 -4.90
CA ALA A 76 8.20 3.55 -5.38
C ALA A 76 7.00 3.84 -4.50
N VAL A 77 6.73 5.12 -4.32
CA VAL A 77 5.57 5.59 -3.61
C VAL A 77 4.84 6.64 -4.43
N LYS A 78 3.52 6.61 -4.34
CA LYS A 78 2.66 7.60 -4.96
C LYS A 78 1.60 8.05 -3.97
N ARG A 79 1.58 9.36 -3.67
CA ARG A 79 0.44 9.97 -2.98
C ARG A 79 -0.79 9.88 -3.87
N ILE A 80 -1.90 9.46 -3.27
CA ILE A 80 -3.19 9.36 -3.95
C ILE A 80 -4.21 10.22 -3.23
N GLY A 81 -5.21 10.68 -3.98
CA GLY A 81 -6.31 11.47 -3.44
C GLY A 81 -7.12 10.71 -2.39
N PRO A 82 -8.00 11.42 -1.65
CA PRO A 82 -8.87 10.81 -0.66
C PRO A 82 -9.74 9.72 -1.29
N ARG A 83 -10.23 8.81 -0.45
CA ARG A 83 -11.10 7.73 -0.90
C ARG A 83 -12.35 8.34 -1.56
N PRO A 84 -12.70 7.95 -2.79
CA PRO A 84 -13.92 8.43 -3.42
C PRO A 84 -15.13 8.10 -2.54
N ALA A 85 -16.04 9.06 -2.38
CA ALA A 85 -17.31 8.81 -1.71
C ALA A 85 -18.03 7.68 -2.45
N ARG A 86 -18.39 6.62 -1.72
CA ARG A 86 -19.11 5.48 -2.29
C ARG A 86 -20.46 5.99 -2.76
N ARG A 87 -20.72 5.95 -4.08
CA ARG A 87 -22.05 6.28 -4.61
C ARG A 87 -23.06 5.37 -3.92
N ALA A 88 -24.12 5.99 -3.38
CA ALA A 88 -25.23 5.24 -2.80
C ALA A 88 -25.73 4.22 -3.84
N PRO A 89 -26.07 2.98 -3.42
CA PRO A 89 -26.62 2.01 -4.34
C PRO A 89 -27.86 2.62 -5.00
N ARG A 90 -27.94 2.56 -6.33
CA ARG A 90 -29.14 2.97 -7.07
C ARG A 90 -30.25 2.06 -6.57
N ARG A 91 -31.24 2.62 -5.89
CA ARG A 91 -32.42 1.88 -5.43
C ARG A 91 -33.07 1.26 -6.68
N PRO A 92 -33.27 -0.07 -6.75
CA PRO A 92 -34.06 -0.64 -7.82
C PRO A 92 -35.47 -0.06 -7.74
N ARG A 93 -36.03 0.31 -8.90
CA ARG A 93 -37.44 0.69 -9.04
C ARG A 93 -38.30 -0.56 -9.01
#